data_AF-A0A1Y1XZT1-F1
#
_entry.id   AF-A0A1Y1XZT1-F1
#
_cell.length_a   1.000
_cell.length_b   1.000
_cell.length_c   1.000
_cell.angle_alpha   90.00
_cell.angle_beta   90.00
_cell.angle_gamma   90.00
#
_symmetry.space_group_name_H-M   'P 1'
#
loop_
_entity.id
_entity.type
_entity.pdbx_description
1 polymer ?
#
loop_
_entity_poly.entity_id
_entity_poly.type
_entity_poly.pdbx_seq_one_letter_code
_entity_poly.pdbx_strand_id
1 'polypeptide(L)' 'MSFFGLRAWSTPVFRPMFPFFAGGVITFCLIAKLQNAMIQAPEYANDPRNPLAKAKQSSH' A
#
# COMPACT_ATOMS: atom_id res chain seq x y z
N MET A 1 11.12 20.98 -25.79
CA MET A 1 11.02 20.05 -26.95
C MET A 1 10.48 18.72 -26.42
N SER A 2 9.25 18.34 -26.74
CA SER A 2 8.78 16.97 -26.47
C SER A 2 9.57 16.04 -27.39
N PHE A 3 10.42 15.20 -26.81
CA PHE A 3 11.46 14.43 -27.51
C PHE A 3 10.92 13.37 -28.49
N PHE A 4 9.59 13.19 -28.60
CA PHE A 4 8.98 12.17 -29.46
C PHE A 4 7.68 12.58 -30.18
N GLY A 5 7.33 13.87 -30.25
CA GLY A 5 6.07 14.28 -30.89
C GLY A 5 4.80 13.68 -30.26
N LEU A 6 4.93 13.08 -29.06
CA LEU A 6 3.82 12.50 -28.31
C LEU A 6 2.90 13.64 -27.85
N ARG A 7 1.75 13.72 -28.49
CA ARG A 7 0.64 14.60 -28.08
C ARG A 7 -0.20 13.84 -27.06
N ALA A 8 -0.34 14.40 -25.86
CA ALA A 8 -1.27 13.86 -24.87
C ALA A 8 -2.70 14.15 -25.33
N TRP A 9 -3.45 13.09 -25.65
CA TRP A 9 -4.87 13.16 -25.97
C TRP A 9 -5.70 12.88 -24.72
N SER A 10 -6.77 13.64 -24.51
CA SER A 10 -7.70 13.46 -23.38
C SER A 10 -8.54 12.19 -23.56
N THR A 11 -7.92 11.03 -23.37
CA THR A 11 -8.61 9.74 -23.39
C THR A 11 -9.31 9.51 -22.05
N PRO A 12 -10.55 9.00 -22.05
CA PRO A 12 -11.30 8.74 -20.83
C PRO A 12 -10.77 7.48 -20.12
N VAL A 13 -9.60 7.59 -19.46
CA VAL A 13 -8.95 6.48 -18.75
C VAL A 13 -9.58 6.24 -17.37
N PHE A 14 -10.00 7.31 -16.69
CA PHE A 14 -10.47 7.21 -15.31
C PHE A 14 -11.79 6.43 -15.17
N ARG A 15 -12.75 6.65 -16.10
CA ARG A 15 -14.07 6.00 -16.06
C ARG A 15 -14.00 4.47 -16.10
N PRO A 16 -13.35 3.82 -17.08
CA PRO A 16 -13.24 2.36 -17.10
C PRO A 16 -12.32 1.81 -16.02
N MET A 17 -11.34 2.60 -15.55
CA MET A 17 -10.35 2.13 -14.57
C MET A 17 -10.82 2.27 -13.11
N PHE A 18 -11.87 3.04 -12.86
CA PHE A 18 -12.47 3.24 -11.55
C PHE A 18 -12.70 1.96 -10.71
N PRO A 19 -13.33 0.87 -11.23
CA PRO A 19 -13.54 -0.34 -10.44
C PRO A 19 -12.24 -1.00 -9.98
N PHE A 20 -11.16 -0.90 -10.76
CA PHE A 20 -9.85 -1.43 -10.38
C PHE A 20 -9.20 -0.60 -9.28
N PHE A 21 -9.31 0.73 -9.37
CA PHE A 21 -8.85 1.61 -8.28
C PHE A 21 -9.63 1.36 -6.99
N ALA A 22 -10.95 1.25 -7.08
CA ALA A 22 -11.79 0.93 -5.92
C ALA A 22 -11.39 -0.42 -5.30
N GLY A 23 -11.24 -1.47 -6.11
CA GLY A 23 -10.78 -2.78 -5.63
C GLY A 23 -9.38 -2.75 -5.00
N GLY A 24 -8.46 -1.99 -5.61
CA GLY A 24 -7.11 -1.81 -5.09
C GLY A 24 -7.08 -1.11 -3.73
N VAL A 25 -7.87 -0.03 -3.58
CA VAL A 25 -8.01 0.69 -2.30
C VAL A 25 -8.61 -0.22 -1.23
N ILE A 26 -9.67 -0.96 -1.56
CA ILE A 26 -10.32 -1.90 -0.62
C ILE A 26 -9.32 -2.97 -0.18
N THR A 27 -8.64 -3.61 -1.13
CA THR A 27 -7.66 -4.67 -0.86
C THR A 27 -6.51 -4.14 0.00
N PHE A 28 -6.00 -2.95 -0.31
CA PHE A 28 -4.94 -2.33 0.47
C PHE A 28 -5.37 -2.06 1.91
N CYS A 29 -6.57 -1.52 2.13
CA CYS A 29 -7.10 -1.32 3.48
C CYS A 29 -7.25 -2.63 4.26
N LEU A 30 -7.72 -3.69 3.61
CA LEU A 30 -7.86 -5.01 4.25
C LEU A 30 -6.51 -5.61 4.63
N ILE A 31 -5.54 -5.58 3.71
CA ILE A 31 -4.19 -6.12 3.95
C ILE A 31 -3.46 -5.31 5.03
N ALA A 32 -3.60 -3.98 5.05
CA ALA A 32 -2.99 -3.15 6.08
C ALA A 32 -3.49 -3.53 7.49
N LYS A 33 -4.79 -3.80 7.64
CA LYS A 33 -5.36 -4.26 8.91
C LYS A 33 -4.88 -5.66 9.27
N LEU A 34 -4.81 -6.57 8.28
CA LEU A 34 -4.34 -7.92 8.49
C LEU A 34 -2.86 -7.95 8.91
N GLN A 35 -2.00 -7.15 8.25
CA GLN A 35 -0.59 -7.03 8.60
C GLN A 35 -0.40 -6.60 10.05
N ASN A 36 -1.11 -5.56 10.50
CA ASN A 36 -1.02 -5.11 11.89
C ASN A 36 -1.38 -6.21 12.90
N ALA A 37 -2.35 -7.08 12.59
CA ALA A 37 -2.70 -8.21 13.44
C ALA A 37 -1.64 -9.33 13.38
N MET A 38 -1.13 -9.66 12.20
CA MET A 38 -0.14 -10.73 12.01
C MET A 38 1.20 -10.42 12.69
N ILE A 39 1.61 -9.15 12.66
CA ILE A 39 2.87 -8.69 13.24
C ILE A 39 2.83 -8.71 14.79
N GLN A 40 1.63 -8.74 15.38
CA GLN A 40 1.43 -8.88 16.83
C GLN A 40 1.32 -10.34 17.30
N ALA A 41 1.25 -11.30 16.37
CA ALA A 41 1.19 -12.71 16.73
C ALA A 41 2.47 -13.13 17.50
N PRO A 42 2.38 -14.05 18.48
CA PRO A 42 3.49 -14.37 19.39
C PRO A 42 4.75 -14.86 18.68
N GLU A 43 4.59 -15.50 17.51
CA GLU A 43 5.70 -15.97 16.66
C GLU A 43 6.51 -14.81 16.05
N TYR A 44 5.83 -13.72 15.66
CA TYR A 44 6.43 -12.59 14.93
C TYR A 44 6.66 -11.35 15.81
N ALA A 45 6.12 -11.36 17.03
CA ALA A 45 6.24 -10.25 17.98
C ALA A 45 7.68 -9.97 18.40
N ASN A 46 8.53 -11.00 18.45
CA ASN A 46 9.93 -10.91 18.89
C ASN A 46 10.95 -10.87 17.73
N ASP A 47 10.50 -10.82 16.48
CA ASP A 47 11.42 -10.73 15.33
C ASP A 47 12.07 -9.34 15.29
N PRO A 48 13.42 -9.23 15.25
CA PRO A 48 14.12 -7.95 15.15
C PRO A 48 13.82 -7.13 13.88
N ARG A 49 13.18 -7.75 12.87
CA ARG A 49 12.72 -7.12 11.63
C ARG A 49 11.32 -6.53 11.74
N ASN A 50 10.60 -6.82 12.82
CA ASN A 50 9.26 -6.32 13.07
C ASN A 50 9.27 -4.79 13.22
N PRO A 51 8.59 -4.03 12.34
CA PRO A 51 8.51 -2.58 12.44
C PRO A 51 7.85 -2.09 13.73
N LEU A 52 6.88 -2.83 14.28
CA LEU A 52 6.19 -2.49 15.53
C LEU A 52 7.11 -2.69 16.75
N ALA A 53 7.96 -3.72 16.74
CA ALA A 53 8.97 -3.91 17.78
C ALA A 53 9.98 -2.76 17.76
N LYS A 54 10.47 -2.38 16.57
CA LYS A 54 11.37 -1.22 16.41
C LYS A 54 10.73 0.10 16.86
N ALA A 55 9.48 0.36 16.48
CA ALA A 55 8.76 1.57 16.88
C ALA A 55 8.51 1.65 18.39
N LYS A 56 8.25 0.50 19.04
CA LYS A 56 8.12 0.40 20.50
C LYS A 56 9.46 0.64 21.20
N GLN A 57 10.57 0.15 20.64
CA GLN A 57 11.93 0.38 21.16
C GLN A 57 12.36 1.85 21.04
N SER A 58 11.98 2.56 19.98
CA SER A 58 12.37 3.97 19.76
C SER A 58 11.54 4.99 20.55
N SER A 59 10.42 4.57 21.10
CA SER A 59 9.50 5.42 21.88
C SER A 59 9.77 5.37 23.40
N HIS A 60 10.80 4.63 23.83
CA HIS A 60 11.17 4.44 25.23
C HIS A 60 12.60 4.93 25.47
#